data_AF-A0AAW7QYS7-F1
#
_entry.id   AF-A0AAW7QYS7-F1
#
_cell.length_a   1.000
_cell.length_b   1.000
_cell.length_c   1.000
_cell.angle_alpha   90.00
_cell.angle_beta   90.00
_cell.angle_gamma   90.00
#
_symmetry.space_group_name_H-M   'P 1'
#
loop_
_entity.id
_entity.type
_entity.pdbx_description
1 polymer ?
#
loop_
_entity_poly.entity_id
_entity_poly.type
_entity_poly.pdbx_seq_one_letter_code
_entity_poly.pdbx_strand_id
1 'polypeptide(L)'
;MAIDFDARKAALDILTKLDMGSIKLQELENEWPRSQDPALNGIKRWLWTLYSDEDDVLTVRQLSDCDQRTLANCKLFLASNYEFPMKELTAISKAKEKLRWGVEWNVECTLPDYDSWPFPREIKDN
;
A
#
# COMPACT_ATOMS: atom_id res chain seq x y z
N MET A 1 -17.31 1.92 1.61
CA MET A 1 -16.15 2.38 2.43
C MET A 1 -15.78 3.77 1.94
N ALA A 2 -15.50 4.70 2.84
CA ALA A 2 -15.24 6.09 2.45
C ALA A 2 -13.78 6.28 2.04
N ILE A 3 -13.55 6.98 0.93
CA ILE A 3 -12.25 7.51 0.55
C ILE A 3 -11.88 8.63 1.53
N ASP A 4 -10.70 8.56 2.12
CA ASP A 4 -10.19 9.57 3.05
C ASP A 4 -9.09 10.38 2.38
N PHE A 5 -9.46 11.51 1.78
CA PHE A 5 -8.54 12.33 0.99
C PHE A 5 -7.42 12.96 1.81
N ASP A 6 -7.69 13.35 3.05
CA ASP A 6 -6.67 13.94 3.93
C ASP A 6 -5.65 12.88 4.34
N ALA A 7 -6.10 11.68 4.68
CA ALA A 7 -5.21 10.57 4.97
C ALA A 7 -4.44 10.11 3.71
N ARG A 8 -5.07 10.08 2.53
CA ARG A 8 -4.36 9.78 1.27
C ARG A 8 -3.27 10.79 0.97
N LYS A 9 -3.54 12.09 1.18
CA LYS A 9 -2.56 13.16 1.01
C LYS A 9 -1.39 13.02 1.98
N ALA A 10 -1.66 12.76 3.26
CA ALA A 10 -0.60 12.54 4.25
C ALA A 10 0.28 11.32 3.89
N ALA A 11 -0.34 10.22 3.44
CA ALA A 11 0.41 9.05 2.98
C ALA A 11 1.24 9.35 1.72
N LEU A 12 0.71 10.14 0.78
CA LEU A 12 1.43 10.57 -0.41
C LEU A 12 2.67 11.40 -0.05
N ASP A 13 2.55 12.31 0.91
CA ASP A 13 3.67 13.12 1.39
C ASP A 13 4.79 12.23 1.96
N ILE A 14 4.43 11.19 2.74
CA ILE A 14 5.38 10.19 3.26
C ILE A 14 6.06 9.46 2.09
N LEU A 15 5.30 8.92 1.13
CA LEU A 15 5.89 8.21 -0.01
C LEU A 15 6.80 9.12 -0.86
N THR A 16 6.52 10.43 -0.91
CA THR A 16 7.34 11.41 -1.63
C THR A 16 8.66 11.67 -0.92
N LYS A 17 8.70 11.63 0.43
CA LYS A 17 9.96 11.67 1.19
C LYS A 17 10.89 10.51 0.82
N LEU A 18 10.33 9.34 0.49
CA LEU A 18 11.11 8.18 0.09
C LEU A 18 11.96 8.47 -1.16
N ASP A 19 11.42 9.21 -2.15
CA ASP A 19 12.17 9.58 -3.36
C ASP A 19 13.39 10.45 -3.06
N MET A 20 13.32 11.23 -1.98
CA MET A 20 14.35 12.20 -1.61
C MET A 20 15.40 11.62 -0.65
N GLY A 21 15.21 10.41 -0.15
CA GLY A 21 16.13 9.84 0.83
C GLY A 21 15.74 8.45 1.31
N SER A 22 15.47 8.35 2.61
CA SER A 22 15.14 7.09 3.28
C SER A 22 13.98 7.30 4.26
N ILE A 23 13.28 6.22 4.57
CA ILE A 23 12.24 6.20 5.61
C ILE A 23 12.54 5.05 6.55
N LYS A 24 12.66 5.34 7.84
CA LYS A 24 12.80 4.29 8.86
C LYS A 24 11.46 3.63 9.12
N LEU A 25 11.46 2.34 9.46
CA LEU A 25 10.23 1.61 9.78
C LEU A 25 9.44 2.30 10.90
N GLN A 26 10.13 2.76 11.95
CA GLN A 26 9.51 3.50 13.04
C GLN A 26 8.91 4.85 12.60
N GLU A 27 9.53 5.55 11.65
CA GLU A 27 8.99 6.78 11.08
C GLU A 27 7.73 6.48 10.27
N LEU A 28 7.76 5.41 9.45
CA LEU A 28 6.59 4.93 8.73
C LEU A 28 5.46 4.58 9.71
N GLU A 29 5.73 3.85 10.78
CA GLU A 29 4.70 3.47 11.77
C GLU A 29 4.05 4.65 12.46
N ASN A 30 4.85 5.66 12.83
CA ASN A 30 4.41 6.82 13.59
C ASN A 30 3.72 7.88 12.71
N GLU A 31 4.24 8.11 11.51
CA GLU A 31 3.71 9.15 10.62
C GLU A 31 2.55 8.65 9.75
N TRP A 32 2.43 7.33 9.52
CA TRP A 32 1.37 6.82 8.65
C TRP A 32 -0.03 7.18 9.17
N PRO A 33 -0.89 7.77 8.33
CA PRO A 33 -2.17 8.29 8.77
C PRO A 33 -3.10 7.17 9.25
N ARG A 34 -3.77 7.40 10.37
CA ARG A 34 -4.82 6.50 10.87
C ARG A 34 -6.10 6.75 10.09
N SER A 35 -6.51 5.78 9.28
CA SER A 35 -7.73 5.88 8.47
C SER A 35 -8.37 4.51 8.27
N GLN A 36 -9.67 4.52 7.97
CA GLN A 36 -10.42 3.35 7.53
C GLN A 36 -10.35 3.15 6.01
N ASP A 37 -9.65 4.03 5.27
CA ASP A 37 -9.40 3.81 3.84
C ASP A 37 -8.58 2.53 3.64
N PRO A 38 -9.16 1.51 2.98
CA PRO A 38 -8.50 0.22 2.79
C PRO A 38 -7.20 0.32 1.99
N ALA A 39 -7.09 1.30 1.09
CA ALA A 39 -5.89 1.53 0.32
C ALA A 39 -4.68 1.83 1.21
N LEU A 40 -4.90 2.63 2.25
CA LEU A 40 -3.84 3.03 3.17
C LEU A 40 -3.31 1.83 3.94
N ASN A 41 -4.19 0.91 4.33
CA ASN A 41 -3.77 -0.34 4.97
C ASN A 41 -2.99 -1.23 4.00
N GLY A 42 -3.43 -1.31 2.74
CA GLY A 42 -2.75 -2.13 1.74
C GLY A 42 -1.37 -1.64 1.35
N ILE A 43 -1.26 -0.33 1.09
CA ILE A 43 0.01 0.32 0.80
C ILE A 43 0.95 0.21 2.00
N LYS A 44 0.47 0.45 3.23
CA LYS A 44 1.30 0.29 4.44
C LYS A 44 1.84 -1.13 4.59
N ARG A 45 1.00 -2.14 4.40
CA ARG A 45 1.41 -3.56 4.47
C ARG A 45 2.46 -3.89 3.42
N TRP A 46 2.26 -3.44 2.18
CA TRP A 46 3.26 -3.64 1.14
C TRP A 46 4.59 -2.94 1.50
N LEU A 47 4.56 -1.68 1.94
CA LEU A 47 5.78 -0.98 2.38
C LEU A 47 6.50 -1.76 3.49
N TRP A 48 5.78 -2.29 4.46
CA TRP A 48 6.33 -3.14 5.52
C TRP A 48 7.09 -4.36 4.99
N THR A 49 6.60 -4.99 3.92
CA THR A 49 7.29 -6.14 3.31
C THR A 49 8.59 -5.79 2.60
N LEU A 50 8.84 -4.50 2.34
CA LEU A 50 10.08 -4.03 1.73
C LEU A 50 11.21 -3.83 2.77
N TYR A 51 10.86 -3.76 4.05
CA TYR A 51 11.86 -3.72 5.12
C TYR A 51 12.44 -5.12 5.32
N SER A 52 13.75 -5.17 5.51
CA SER A 52 14.48 -6.37 5.88
C SER A 52 14.48 -6.49 7.40
N ASP A 53 14.47 -7.72 7.94
CA ASP A 53 14.63 -7.95 9.38
C ASP A 53 15.97 -7.40 9.93
N GLU A 54 16.96 -7.17 9.06
CA GLU A 54 18.27 -6.62 9.41
C GLU A 54 18.36 -5.09 9.20
N ASP A 55 17.50 -4.51 8.34
CA ASP A 55 17.55 -3.10 7.95
C ASP A 55 16.18 -2.44 8.16
N ASP A 56 16.06 -1.68 9.25
CA ASP A 56 14.89 -0.84 9.57
C ASP A 56 14.79 0.42 8.69
N VAL A 57 15.54 0.50 7.59
CA VAL A 57 15.64 1.68 6.73
C VAL A 57 15.34 1.29 5.29
N LEU A 58 14.30 1.92 4.73
CA LEU A 58 13.96 1.73 3.33
C LEU A 58 14.54 2.89 2.49
N THR A 59 15.24 2.57 1.41
CA THR A 59 15.65 3.54 0.38
C THR A 59 15.13 3.11 -0.99
N VAL A 60 14.80 4.08 -1.86
CA VAL A 60 14.37 3.77 -3.24
C VAL A 60 15.41 2.96 -4.00
N ARG A 61 16.70 3.17 -3.73
CA ARG A 61 17.80 2.46 -4.42
C ARG A 61 17.85 0.96 -4.11
N GLN A 62 17.26 0.52 -2.98
CA GLN A 62 17.15 -0.89 -2.62
C GLN A 62 15.93 -1.57 -3.25
N LEU A 63 14.99 -0.79 -3.82
CA LEU A 63 13.78 -1.32 -4.42
C LEU A 63 14.08 -1.98 -5.78
N SER A 64 13.48 -3.14 -6.02
CA SER A 64 13.47 -3.76 -7.34
C SER A 64 12.75 -2.86 -8.36
N ASP A 65 12.98 -3.07 -9.66
CA ASP A 65 12.24 -2.36 -10.72
C ASP A 65 10.72 -2.54 -10.58
N CYS A 66 10.29 -3.70 -10.07
CA CYS A 66 8.88 -3.97 -9.79
C CYS A 66 8.38 -3.07 -8.64
N ASP A 67 9.11 -3.01 -7.53
CA ASP A 67 8.73 -2.21 -6.36
C ASP A 67 8.77 -0.71 -6.63
N GLN A 68 9.71 -0.23 -7.46
CA GLN A 68 9.73 1.16 -7.90
C GLN A 68 8.49 1.52 -8.73
N ARG A 69 8.05 0.62 -9.62
CA ARG A 69 6.79 0.80 -10.36
C ARG A 69 5.61 0.78 -9.41
N THR A 70 5.55 -0.18 -8.49
CA THR A 70 4.49 -0.26 -7.47
C THR A 70 4.44 1.00 -6.61
N LEU A 71 5.59 1.57 -6.23
CA LEU A 71 5.67 2.84 -5.52
C LEU A 71 5.08 4.00 -6.32
N ALA A 72 5.46 4.14 -7.60
CA ALA A 72 4.94 5.17 -8.48
C ALA A 72 3.40 5.04 -8.65
N ASN A 73 2.94 3.81 -8.83
CA ASN A 73 1.54 3.45 -8.90
C ASN A 73 0.79 3.79 -7.60
N CYS A 74 1.39 3.56 -6.43
CA CYS A 74 0.80 3.93 -5.13
C CYS A 74 0.58 5.44 -5.05
N LYS A 75 1.58 6.22 -5.46
CA LYS A 75 1.50 7.68 -5.46
C LYS A 75 0.38 8.19 -6.36
N LEU A 76 0.29 7.65 -7.58
CA LEU A 76 -0.78 7.97 -8.52
C LEU A 76 -2.17 7.62 -7.94
N PHE A 77 -2.30 6.46 -7.28
CA PHE A 77 -3.54 6.05 -6.65
C PHE A 77 -3.95 7.01 -5.52
N LEU A 78 -3.03 7.34 -4.62
CA LEU A 78 -3.29 8.22 -3.48
C LEU A 78 -3.68 9.63 -3.92
N ALA A 79 -3.14 10.11 -5.04
CA ALA A 79 -3.51 11.39 -5.64
C ALA A 79 -4.88 11.35 -6.36
N SER A 80 -5.49 10.18 -6.50
CA SER A 80 -6.72 9.98 -7.26
C SER A 80 -7.95 9.77 -6.36
N ASN A 81 -9.13 9.85 -6.97
CA ASN A 81 -10.42 9.55 -6.35
C ASN A 81 -10.90 8.12 -6.60
N TYR A 82 -10.01 7.21 -7.05
CA TYR A 82 -10.39 5.82 -7.29
C TYR A 82 -10.58 5.05 -5.98
N GLU A 83 -11.56 4.15 -5.99
CA GLU A 83 -11.78 3.22 -4.89
C GLU A 83 -10.74 2.09 -4.92
N PHE A 84 -10.34 1.63 -3.73
CA PHE A 84 -9.42 0.51 -3.64
C PHE A 84 -10.17 -0.79 -3.95
N PRO A 85 -9.69 -1.63 -4.88
CA PRO A 85 -10.39 -2.84 -5.31
C PRO A 85 -10.20 -3.96 -4.28
N MET A 86 -10.80 -3.83 -3.10
CA MET A 86 -10.81 -4.90 -2.10
C MET A 86 -11.50 -6.14 -2.64
N LYS A 87 -11.00 -7.30 -2.21
CA LYS A 87 -11.63 -8.58 -2.47
C LYS A 87 -12.07 -9.20 -1.16
N GLU A 88 -13.25 -9.81 -1.12
CA GLU A 88 -13.63 -10.60 0.04
C GLU A 88 -12.74 -11.84 0.17
N LEU A 89 -12.29 -12.11 1.40
CA LEU A 89 -11.46 -13.28 1.67
C LEU A 89 -12.33 -14.53 1.81
N THR A 90 -11.90 -15.62 1.18
CA THR A 90 -12.47 -16.96 1.43
C THR A 90 -12.17 -17.41 2.85
N ALA A 91 -12.93 -18.38 3.40
CA ALA A 91 -12.70 -18.91 4.75
C ALA A 91 -11.26 -19.43 4.96
N ILE A 92 -10.67 -20.07 3.94
CA ILE A 92 -9.28 -20.54 3.98
C ILE A 92 -8.31 -19.35 4.07
N SER A 93 -8.56 -18.31 3.28
CA SER A 93 -7.72 -17.10 3.30
C SER A 93 -7.83 -16.33 4.61
N LYS A 94 -9.04 -16.23 5.20
CA LYS A 94 -9.26 -15.63 6.53
C LYS A 94 -8.46 -16.35 7.62
N ALA A 95 -8.47 -17.68 7.60
CA ALA A 95 -7.70 -18.49 8.55
C ALA A 95 -6.19 -18.25 8.41
N LYS A 96 -5.68 -18.16 7.18
CA LYS A 96 -4.26 -17.85 6.91
C LYS A 96 -3.88 -16.45 7.39
N GLU A 97 -4.68 -15.43 7.09
CA GLU A 97 -4.42 -14.05 7.54
C GLU A 97 -4.43 -13.93 9.07
N LYS A 98 -5.36 -14.61 9.74
CA LYS A 98 -5.40 -14.66 11.21
C LYS A 98 -4.13 -15.25 11.81
N LEU A 99 -3.57 -16.31 11.21
CA LEU A 99 -2.30 -16.90 11.67
C LEU A 99 -1.10 -15.97 11.44
N ARG A 100 -1.10 -15.21 10.33
CA ARG A 100 0.00 -14.28 10.01
C ARG A 100 0.00 -13.01 10.86
N TRP A 101 -1.19 -12.45 11.12
CA TRP A 101 -1.31 -11.12 11.70
C TRP A 101 -2.02 -11.07 13.05
N GLY A 102 -2.49 -12.21 13.58
CA GLY A 102 -3.21 -12.28 14.85
C GLY A 102 -4.60 -11.63 14.85
N VAL A 103 -5.02 -11.03 13.73
CA VAL A 103 -6.28 -10.31 13.55
C VAL A 103 -7.10 -10.95 12.44
N GLU A 104 -8.40 -11.13 12.67
CA GLU A 104 -9.33 -11.64 11.66
C GLU A 104 -9.76 -10.50 10.72
N TRP A 105 -9.37 -10.62 9.45
CA TRP A 105 -9.77 -9.70 8.40
C TRP A 105 -10.79 -10.37 7.47
N ASN A 106 -11.85 -9.66 7.13
CA ASN A 106 -12.88 -10.15 6.20
C ASN A 106 -12.58 -9.78 4.74
N VAL A 107 -11.62 -8.89 4.50
CA VAL A 107 -11.25 -8.38 3.18
C VAL A 107 -9.74 -8.44 2.97
N GLU A 108 -9.34 -8.67 1.72
CA GLU A 108 -7.97 -8.61 1.26
C GLU A 108 -7.62 -7.17 0.93
N CYS A 109 -6.64 -6.63 1.63
CA CYS A 109 -6.10 -5.30 1.37
C CYS A 109 -4.72 -5.36 0.71
N THR A 110 -4.32 -6.47 0.07
CA THR A 110 -3.03 -6.53 -0.64
C THR A 110 -3.06 -5.64 -1.87
N LEU A 111 -1.89 -5.09 -2.26
CA LEU A 111 -1.80 -4.41 -3.55
C LEU A 111 -2.09 -5.42 -4.67
N PRO A 112 -2.94 -5.09 -5.64
CA PRO A 112 -3.21 -5.98 -6.77
C PRO A 112 -1.96 -6.27 -7.61
N ASP A 113 -1.74 -7.54 -7.94
CA ASP A 113 -0.64 -8.03 -8.78
C ASP A 113 -0.74 -7.64 -10.28
N TYR A 114 -1.47 -6.58 -10.63
CA TYR A 114 -1.57 -6.15 -12.02
C TYR A 114 -0.31 -5.40 -12.44
N ASP A 115 0.22 -5.69 -13.63
CA ASP A 115 1.29 -4.91 -14.30
C ASP A 115 1.02 -3.39 -14.40
N SER A 116 -0.23 -2.97 -14.17
CA SER A 116 -0.73 -1.61 -14.37
C SER A 116 -1.59 -1.09 -13.21
N TRP A 117 -1.58 -1.73 -12.04
CA TRP A 117 -2.20 -1.12 -10.86
C TRP A 117 -1.67 0.32 -10.68
N PRO A 118 -2.43 1.34 -10.24
CA PRO A 118 -3.82 1.32 -9.82
C PRO A 118 -4.87 1.33 -10.91
N PHE A 119 -4.50 1.58 -12.17
CA PHE A 119 -5.42 1.80 -13.26
C PHE A 119 -5.37 0.60 -14.21
N PRO A 120 -6.38 -0.28 -14.23
CA PRO A 120 -6.36 -1.39 -15.18
C PRO A 120 -6.17 -0.87 -16.61
N ARG A 121 -5.43 -1.63 -17.44
CA ARG A 121 -5.10 -1.33 -18.86
C ARG A 121 -6.29 -1.05 -19.80
N GLU A 122 -7.52 -0.98 -19.30
CA GLU A 122 -8.71 -0.70 -20.10
C GLU A 122 -9.53 0.45 -19.49
N ILE A 123 -9.04 1.69 -19.65
CA ILE A 123 -9.92 2.70 -20.26
C ILE A 123 -9.81 2.42 -21.76
N LYS A 124 -10.65 1.50 -22.25
CA LYS A 124 -10.97 1.52 -23.68
C LYS A 124 -11.86 2.74 -23.86
N ASP A 125 -11.28 3.83 -24.36
CA ASP A 125 -12.07 4.81 -25.10
C ASP A 125 -12.85 4.04 -26.18
N ASN A 126 -14.16 3.96 -26.01
CA ASN A 126 -15.10 3.70 -27.09
C ASN A 126 -16.47 4.29 -26.73
#